data_AF-A0A3S4HUS3-F1
#
_entry.id   AF-A0A3S4HUS3-F1
#
_cell.length_a   1.000
_cell.length_b   1.000
_cell.length_c   1.000
_cell.angle_alpha   90.00
_cell.angle_beta   90.00
_cell.angle_gamma   90.00
#
_symmetry.space_group_name_H-M   'P 1'
#
loop_
_entity.id
_entity.type
_entity.pdbx_description
1 polymer ?
#
loop_
_entity_poly.entity_id
_entity_poly.type
_entity_poly.pdbx_seq_one_letter_code
_entity_poly.pdbx_strand_id
1 'polypeptide(L)'
;MRSVADYAVYFSADAEIPAWLAPKLGGDERFYYLNVQHPQLVAMERDLVEFLSRQEGTRLETKLQRINCFTVLAMREAEHQKNAAPA
;
A
#
# COMPACT_ATOMS: atom_id res chain seq x y z
N MET A 1 -0.87 -9.43 -13.11
CA MET A 1 -2.06 -10.31 -13.11
C MET A 1 -2.77 -10.14 -14.45
N ARG A 2 -3.08 -11.22 -15.19
CA ARG A 2 -3.52 -11.14 -16.59
C ARG A 2 -4.91 -11.72 -16.84
N SER A 3 -5.48 -12.47 -15.91
CA SER A 3 -6.79 -13.11 -16.07
C SER A 3 -7.59 -13.15 -14.78
N VAL A 4 -8.89 -13.47 -14.88
CA VAL A 4 -9.76 -13.76 -13.72
C VAL A 4 -9.22 -14.95 -12.90
N ALA A 5 -8.69 -15.97 -13.56
CA ALA A 5 -8.08 -17.12 -12.89
C ALA A 5 -6.85 -16.72 -12.07
N ASP A 6 -6.02 -15.82 -12.60
CA ASP A 6 -4.89 -15.27 -11.84
C ASP A 6 -5.37 -14.51 -10.60
N TYR A 7 -6.49 -13.77 -10.69
CA TYR A 7 -7.07 -13.06 -9.53
C TYR A 7 -7.41 -14.02 -8.41
N ALA A 8 -8.12 -15.10 -8.73
CA ALA A 8 -8.53 -16.11 -7.77
C ALA A 8 -7.32 -16.78 -7.06
N VAL A 9 -6.20 -16.94 -7.75
CA VAL A 9 -4.96 -17.48 -7.15
C VAL A 9 -4.35 -16.53 -6.12
N TYR A 10 -4.39 -15.22 -6.37
CA TYR A 10 -3.78 -14.22 -5.47
C TYR A 10 -4.71 -13.76 -4.35
N PHE A 11 -6.02 -13.73 -4.59
CA PHE A 11 -7.01 -13.12 -3.68
C PHE A 11 -8.02 -14.11 -3.10
N SER A 12 -7.94 -15.40 -3.45
CA SER A 12 -8.97 -16.44 -3.24
C SER A 12 -10.08 -16.41 -4.29
N ALA A 13 -10.65 -17.59 -4.56
CA ALA A 13 -11.76 -17.78 -5.50
C ALA A 13 -13.04 -17.06 -5.06
N ASP A 14 -13.19 -16.81 -3.76
CA ASP A 14 -14.35 -16.14 -3.18
C ASP A 14 -14.20 -14.61 -3.12
N ALA A 15 -13.05 -14.06 -3.51
CA ALA A 15 -12.85 -12.62 -3.51
C ALA A 15 -13.59 -11.96 -4.67
N GLU A 16 -14.45 -10.99 -4.34
CA GLU A 16 -15.09 -10.16 -5.36
C GLU A 16 -14.03 -9.41 -6.18
N ILE A 17 -14.22 -9.43 -7.50
CA ILE A 17 -13.43 -8.64 -8.43
C ILE A 17 -14.05 -7.24 -8.50
N PRO A 18 -13.31 -6.17 -8.18
CA PRO A 18 -13.81 -4.82 -8.30
C PRO A 18 -14.33 -4.52 -9.70
N ALA A 19 -15.47 -3.82 -9.80
CA ALA A 19 -16.12 -3.51 -11.07
C ALA A 19 -15.22 -2.73 -12.05
N TRP A 20 -14.30 -1.91 -11.54
CA TRP A 20 -13.33 -1.17 -12.36
C TRP A 20 -12.23 -2.06 -12.95
N LEU A 21 -11.98 -3.22 -12.35
CA LEU A 21 -10.90 -4.14 -12.72
C LEU A 21 -11.37 -5.20 -13.71
N ALA A 22 -12.58 -5.73 -13.53
CA ALA A 22 -13.16 -6.76 -14.40
C ALA A 22 -13.00 -6.48 -15.91
N PRO A 23 -13.29 -5.27 -16.46
CA PRO A 23 -13.15 -5.00 -17.89
C PRO A 23 -11.69 -4.92 -18.38
N LYS A 24 -10.71 -4.87 -17.47
CA LYS A 24 -9.29 -4.74 -17.78
C LYS A 24 -8.52 -6.06 -17.73
N LEU A 25 -9.13 -7.11 -17.16
CA LEU A 25 -8.55 -8.45 -17.10
C LEU A 25 -8.57 -9.08 -18.50
N GLY A 26 -7.42 -9.58 -18.96
CA GLY A 26 -7.23 -10.10 -20.33
C GLY A 26 -6.77 -9.06 -21.34
N GLY A 27 -6.65 -7.79 -20.95
CA GLY A 27 -6.03 -6.73 -21.76
C GLY A 27 -4.50 -6.71 -21.65
N ASP A 28 -3.87 -5.78 -22.38
CA ASP A 28 -2.41 -5.59 -22.39
C ASP A 28 -1.90 -4.73 -21.21
N GLU A 29 -2.84 -4.20 -20.41
CA GLU A 29 -2.56 -3.32 -19.28
C GLU A 29 -2.01 -4.13 -18.08
N ARG A 30 -0.92 -3.65 -17.47
CA ARG A 30 -0.28 -4.34 -16.34
C ARG A 30 -0.76 -3.78 -15.00
N PHE A 31 -1.34 -4.66 -14.20
CA PHE A 31 -1.72 -4.35 -12.81
C PHE A 31 -0.71 -4.94 -11.82
N TYR A 32 -0.32 -4.12 -10.86
CA TYR A 32 0.52 -4.49 -9.73
C TYR A 32 -0.35 -4.45 -8.48
N TYR A 33 -0.35 -5.57 -7.75
CA TYR A 33 -1.04 -5.68 -6.47
C TYR A 33 -0.02 -5.76 -5.37
N LEU A 34 -0.28 -5.05 -4.28
CA LEU A 34 0.47 -5.18 -3.05
C LEU A 34 -0.38 -6.00 -2.08
N ASN A 35 0.06 -7.23 -1.79
CA ASN A 35 -0.51 -7.97 -0.66
C ASN A 35 0.06 -7.37 0.62
N VAL A 36 -0.77 -6.64 1.35
CA VAL A 36 -0.38 -5.97 2.61
C VAL A 36 0.01 -6.96 3.72
N GLN A 37 -0.44 -8.20 3.63
CA GLN A 37 -0.10 -9.29 4.55
C GLN A 37 1.08 -10.14 4.05
N HIS A 38 1.76 -9.72 2.97
CA HIS A 38 2.88 -10.47 2.44
C HIS A 38 4.03 -10.51 3.47
N PRO A 39 4.57 -11.70 3.84
CA PRO A 39 5.52 -11.82 4.95
C PRO A 39 6.75 -10.93 4.82
N GLN A 40 7.28 -10.74 3.61
CA GLN A 40 8.44 -9.86 3.38
C GLN A 40 8.12 -8.38 3.57
N LEU A 41 6.90 -7.95 3.20
CA LEU A 41 6.47 -6.57 3.40
C LEU A 41 6.32 -6.29 4.89
N VAL A 42 5.68 -7.20 5.62
CA VAL A 42 5.51 -7.12 7.08
C VAL A 42 6.87 -7.15 7.80
N ALA A 43 7.80 -8.00 7.35
CA ALA A 43 9.16 -8.02 7.91
C ALA A 43 9.90 -6.70 7.69
N MET A 44 9.83 -6.14 6.47
CA MET A 44 10.44 -4.86 6.16
C MET A 44 9.82 -3.70 6.95
N GLU A 45 8.49 -3.69 7.11
CA GLU A 45 7.80 -2.71 7.95
C GLU A 45 8.29 -2.78 9.40
N ARG A 46 8.37 -3.99 9.97
CA ARG A 46 8.88 -4.20 11.32
C ARG A 46 10.33 -3.71 11.46
N ASP A 47 11.21 -4.09 10.55
CA ASP A 47 12.62 -3.71 10.61
C ASP A 47 12.79 -2.17 10.50
N LEU A 48 11.96 -1.52 9.68
CA LEU A 48 11.92 -0.07 9.57
C LEU A 48 11.45 0.59 10.87
N VAL A 49 10.35 0.10 11.46
CA VAL A 49 9.83 0.62 12.73
C VAL A 49 10.87 0.45 13.83
N GLU A 50 11.50 -0.72 13.96
CA GLU A 50 12.56 -0.95 14.93
C GLU A 50 13.75 -0.01 14.73
N PHE A 51 14.18 0.21 13.49
CA PHE A 51 15.25 1.14 13.17
C PHE A 51 14.88 2.56 13.63
N LEU A 52 13.68 3.03 13.26
CA LEU A 52 13.20 4.38 13.60
C LEU A 52 13.09 4.57 15.11
N SER A 53 12.52 3.61 15.83
CA SER A 53 12.42 3.66 17.30
C SER A 53 13.79 3.74 17.97
N ARG A 54 14.83 3.06 17.44
CA ARG A 54 16.21 3.18 17.95
C ARG A 54 16.84 4.55 17.69
N GLN A 55 16.30 5.34 16.75
CA GLN A 55 16.82 6.67 16.46
C GLN A 55 16.17 7.77 17.32
N GLU A 56 15.14 7.48 18.12
CA GLU A 56 14.53 8.45 19.04
C GLU A 56 15.56 9.03 20.01
N GLY A 57 15.55 10.35 20.19
CA GLY A 57 16.51 11.09 21.01
C GLY A 57 17.90 11.26 20.39
N THR A 58 18.14 10.72 19.20
CA THR A 58 19.43 10.86 18.51
C THR A 58 19.44 12.07 17.58
N ARG A 59 20.64 12.55 17.21
CA ARG A 59 20.80 13.57 16.15
C ARG A 59 20.25 13.12 14.79
N LEU A 60 20.07 11.81 14.57
CA LEU A 60 19.46 11.28 13.36
C LEU A 60 17.93 11.43 13.36
N GLU A 61 17.29 11.51 14.53
CA GLU A 61 15.83 11.67 14.68
C GLU A 61 15.31 12.87 13.88
N THR A 62 15.89 14.06 14.09
CA THR A 62 15.47 15.30 13.42
C THR A 62 15.69 15.27 11.92
N LYS A 63 16.67 14.49 11.45
CA LYS A 63 16.91 14.30 10.01
C LYS A 63 15.89 13.32 9.42
N LEU A 64 15.58 12.25 10.15
CA LEU A 64 14.59 11.26 9.74
C LEU A 64 13.18 11.85 9.76
N GLN A 65 12.80 12.70 10.72
CA GLN A 65 11.50 13.40 10.74
C GLN A 65 11.18 14.16 9.43
N ARG A 66 12.19 14.62 8.69
CA ARG A 66 12.01 15.29 7.39
C ARG A 66 11.68 14.32 6.25
N ILE A 67 12.06 13.06 6.40
CA ILE A 67 11.83 11.95 5.46
C ILE A 67 10.61 11.12 5.89
N ASN A 68 10.34 11.08 7.19
CA ASN A 68 9.46 10.13 7.85
C ASN A 68 8.00 10.61 7.73
N CYS A 69 7.30 10.03 6.76
CA CYS A 69 5.87 9.68 6.77
C CYS A 69 4.82 10.77 7.04
N PHE A 70 5.03 11.84 7.80
CA PHE A 70 3.98 12.81 8.11
C PHE A 70 3.47 13.55 6.88
N THR A 71 4.36 13.97 5.99
CA THR A 71 3.96 14.60 4.72
C THR A 71 3.21 13.60 3.82
N VAL A 72 3.67 12.35 3.76
CA VAL A 72 3.05 11.29 2.94
C VAL A 72 1.70 10.85 3.53
N LEU A 73 1.58 10.74 4.84
CA LEU A 73 0.35 10.45 5.57
C LEU A 73 -0.64 11.62 5.47
N ALA A 74 -0.17 12.87 5.57
CA ALA A 74 -1.00 14.06 5.36
C ALA A 74 -1.52 14.14 3.91
N MET A 75 -0.68 13.80 2.92
CA MET A 75 -1.11 13.71 1.52
C MET A 75 -2.14 12.60 1.30
N ARG A 76 -1.91 11.41 1.90
CA ARG A 76 -2.86 10.30 1.85
C ARG A 76 -4.20 10.66 2.51
N GLU A 77 -4.17 11.27 3.68
CA GLU A 77 -5.37 11.73 4.41
C GLU A 77 -6.15 12.76 3.59
N ALA A 78 -5.43 13.72 2.97
CA ALA A 78 -6.04 14.71 2.09
C ALA A 78 -6.68 14.09 0.83
N GLU A 79 -6.08 13.04 0.26
CA GLU A 79 -6.69 12.31 -0.86
C GLU A 79 -7.94 11.53 -0.43
N HIS A 80 -7.91 10.84 0.71
CA HIS A 80 -9.09 10.15 1.25
C HIS A 80 -10.23 11.13 1.55
N GLN A 81 -9.93 12.32 2.08
CA GLN A 81 -10.94 13.35 2.32
C GLN A 81 -11.54 13.92 1.02
N LYS A 82 -10.72 14.12 -0.04
CA LYS A 82 -11.22 14.52 -1.36
C LYS A 82 -12.18 13.49 -1.97
N ASN A 83 -11.90 12.22 -1.76
CA ASN A 83 -12.71 11.11 -2.31
C ASN A 83 -13.91 10.76 -1.41
N ALA A 84 -13.95 11.24 -0.17
CA ALA A 84 -15.05 11.04 0.79
C ALA A 84 -16.07 12.20 0.81
N ALA A 85 -15.75 13.34 0.18
CA ALA A 85 -16.71 14.44 0.02
C ALA A 85 -17.72 14.08 -1.09
N PRO A 86 -19.04 14.16 -0.83
CA PRO A 86 -20.04 14.03 -1.90
C PRO A 86 -19.94 15.23 -2.85
N ALA A 87 -20.07 14.95 -4.14
CA ALA A 87 -20.17 15.96 -5.20
C ALA A 87 -21.38 16.89 -5.02
#